data_AF-A0AAW1HZM5-F1
#
_entry.id   AF-A0AAW1HZM5-F1
#
_cell.length_a   1.000
_cell.length_b   1.000
_cell.length_c   1.000
_cell.angle_alpha   90.00
_cell.angle_beta   90.00
_cell.angle_gamma   90.00
#
_symmetry.space_group_name_H-M   'P 1'
#
loop_
_entity.id
_entity.type
_entity.pdbx_description
1 polymer ?
#
loop_
_entity_poly.entity_id
_entity_poly.type
_entity_poly.pdbx_seq_one_letter_code
_entity_poly.pdbx_strand_id
1 'polypeptide(L)'
;MYNYAAQYNGRFGHIHQLCRVLFRASKNDLLKGIGDAVLYLTQHKRCNDPTGTAAKPFSILDSASAKAWDWQRCNEIVPCQYCGENTMFEKSSFDPSVFSESCFEEYGSYSHPLWNSIIYNGRDLIVWT
;
A
#
# COMPACT_ATOMS: atom_id res chain seq x y z
N MET A 1 -1.14 1.99 6.24
CA MET A 1 -0.80 3.34 6.73
C MET A 1 0.70 3.65 6.59
N TYR A 2 1.61 2.86 7.18
CA TYR A 2 3.05 3.07 7.01
C TYR A 2 3.50 2.94 5.54
N ASN A 3 3.05 1.90 4.84
CA ASN A 3 3.34 1.68 3.44
C ASN A 3 2.97 2.89 2.55
N TYR A 4 1.89 3.60 2.85
CA TYR A 4 1.50 4.83 2.13
C TYR A 4 2.40 6.02 2.48
N ALA A 5 2.75 6.21 3.76
CA ALA A 5 3.66 7.26 4.17
C ALA A 5 5.10 7.05 3.64
N ALA A 6 5.49 5.81 3.40
CA ALA A 6 6.82 5.43 2.91
C ALA A 6 6.94 5.46 1.38
N GLN A 7 5.82 5.37 0.64
CA GLN A 7 5.80 5.35 -0.83
C GLN A 7 6.25 6.68 -1.46
N TYR A 8 6.00 7.81 -0.79
CA TYR A 8 6.39 9.12 -1.27
C TYR A 8 7.54 9.66 -0.42
N ASN A 9 8.77 9.35 -0.83
CA ASN A 9 9.99 9.92 -0.23
C ASN A 9 10.21 11.40 -0.65
N GLY A 10 9.13 12.13 -0.97
CA GLY A 10 9.14 13.51 -1.45
C GLY A 10 8.32 14.44 -0.57
N ARG A 11 8.77 15.69 -0.44
CA ARG A 11 8.17 16.92 0.17
C ARG A 11 7.52 16.85 1.56
N PHE A 12 7.29 15.67 2.15
CA PHE A 12 6.30 15.52 3.22
C PHE A 12 6.83 15.10 4.59
N GLY A 13 8.10 14.70 4.76
CA GLY A 13 8.75 14.58 6.09
C GLY A 13 8.05 13.68 7.14
N HIS A 14 7.02 12.94 6.75
CA HIS A 14 6.11 12.27 7.68
C HIS A 14 6.76 11.06 8.34
N ILE A 15 7.64 10.34 7.63
CA ILE A 15 8.32 9.17 8.20
C ILE A 15 9.21 9.56 9.38
N HIS A 16 10.00 10.64 9.26
CA HIS A 16 10.85 11.10 10.37
C HIS A 16 10.01 11.48 11.60
N GLN A 17 8.91 12.20 11.40
CA GLN A 17 7.99 12.57 12.47
C GLN A 17 7.27 11.37 13.08
N LEU A 18 6.83 10.44 12.24
CA LEU A 18 6.17 9.20 12.65
C LEU A 18 7.10 8.33 13.49
N CYS A 19 8.35 8.14 13.05
CA CYS A 19 9.39 7.46 13.82
C CYS A 19 9.64 8.16 15.15
N ARG A 20 9.70 9.50 15.17
CA ARG A 20 9.88 10.26 16.41
C ARG A 20 8.74 10.05 17.41
N VAL A 21 7.49 9.94 16.94
CA VAL A 21 6.34 9.63 17.80
C VAL A 21 6.42 8.18 18.30
N LEU A 22 6.68 7.23 17.40
CA LEU A 22 6.77 5.81 17.72
C LEU A 22 7.88 5.51 18.75
N PHE A 23 9.07 6.09 18.57
CA PHE A 23 10.22 5.86 19.44
C PHE A 23 10.19 6.65 20.76
N ARG A 24 9.23 7.56 20.96
CA ARG A 24 9.00 8.19 22.28
C ARG A 24 8.35 7.25 23.29
N ALA A 25 7.65 6.22 22.82
CA ALA A 25 7.05 5.24 23.70
C ALA A 25 8.11 4.34 24.35
N SER A 26 7.90 3.99 25.63
CA SER A 26 8.75 2.99 26.28
C SER A 26 8.53 1.61 25.64
N LYS A 27 9.51 0.71 25.74
CA LYS A 27 9.36 -0.68 25.25
C LYS A 27 8.15 -1.40 25.85
N ASN A 28 7.75 -1.06 27.09
CA ASN A 28 6.60 -1.64 27.78
C ASN A 28 5.26 -1.01 27.37
N ASP A 29 5.28 -0.01 26.48
CA ASP A 29 4.12 0.78 26.06
C ASP A 29 4.06 0.92 24.52
N LEU A 30 4.55 -0.11 23.82
CA LEU A 30 4.67 -0.13 22.36
C LEU A 30 3.32 0.11 21.66
N LEU A 31 2.23 -0.47 22.18
CA LEU A 31 0.89 -0.29 21.63
C LEU A 31 0.41 1.15 21.72
N LYS A 32 0.76 1.88 22.79
CA LYS A 32 0.50 3.31 22.88
C LYS A 32 1.33 4.10 21.89
N GLY A 33 2.60 3.75 21.70
CA GLY A 33 3.44 4.35 20.66
C GLY A 33 2.87 4.17 19.25
N ILE A 34 2.35 2.97 18.93
CA ILE A 34 1.65 2.69 17.67
C ILE A 34 0.34 3.50 17.60
N GLY A 35 -0.43 3.56 18.69
CA GLY A 35 -1.65 4.36 18.79
C GLY A 35 -1.41 5.85 18.54
N ASP A 36 -0.38 6.43 19.16
CA ASP A 36 0.03 7.83 18.99
C ASP A 36 0.48 8.10 17.56
N ALA A 37 1.21 7.16 16.94
CA ALA A 37 1.63 7.23 15.55
C ALA A 37 0.42 7.19 14.59
N VAL A 38 -0.58 6.36 14.86
CA VAL A 38 -1.84 6.33 14.10
C VAL A 38 -2.62 7.63 14.27
N LEU A 39 -2.76 8.15 15.50
CA LEU A 39 -3.39 9.43 15.76
C LEU A 39 -2.72 10.59 15.01
N TYR A 40 -1.39 10.59 14.94
CA TYR A 40 -0.64 11.56 14.14
C TYR A 40 -1.00 11.48 12.66
N LEU A 41 -1.10 10.27 12.09
CA LEU A 41 -1.44 10.07 10.68
C LEU A 41 -2.91 10.35 10.36
N THR A 42 -3.83 10.15 11.31
CA THR A 42 -5.26 10.42 11.11
C THR A 42 -5.67 11.86 11.42
N GLN A 43 -4.71 12.75 11.68
CA GLN A 43 -4.96 14.14 12.10
C GLN A 43 -5.79 14.21 13.39
N HIS A 44 -5.44 13.38 14.38
CA HIS A 44 -6.04 13.33 15.71
C HIS A 44 -7.54 12.97 15.74
N LYS A 45 -8.01 12.16 14.78
CA LYS A 45 -9.36 11.58 14.86
C LYS A 45 -9.50 10.70 16.10
N ARG A 46 -10.62 10.84 16.81
CA ARG A 46 -10.89 10.12 18.07
C ARG A 46 -11.08 8.61 17.89
N CYS A 47 -11.60 8.20 16.74
CA CYS A 47 -11.83 6.80 16.40
C CYS A 47 -11.14 6.48 15.08
N ASN A 48 -10.45 5.35 15.05
CA ASN A 48 -9.94 4.77 13.82
C ASN A 48 -11.02 3.85 13.27
N ASP A 49 -11.47 4.11 12.05
CA ASP A 49 -12.31 3.18 11.31
C ASP A 49 -11.38 2.27 10.49
N PRO A 50 -11.21 0.99 10.88
CA PRO A 50 -10.39 0.06 10.12
C PRO A 50 -11.07 -0.41 8.83
N THR A 51 -12.40 -0.24 8.72
CA THR A 51 -13.22 -0.68 7.59
C THR A 51 -13.46 0.42 6.55
N GLY A 52 -13.47 1.68 6.98
CA GLY A 52 -13.51 2.84 6.11
C GLY A 52 -12.19 3.01 5.41
N THR A 53 -12.20 2.94 4.06
CA THR A 53 -11.08 3.22 3.13
C THR A 53 -9.79 3.63 3.83
N ALA A 54 -9.06 2.63 4.34
CA ALA A 54 -7.84 2.72 5.14
C ALA A 54 -7.44 4.14 5.54
N ALA A 55 -8.18 4.75 6.49
CA ALA A 55 -7.91 6.07 7.02
C ALA A 55 -7.19 7.00 6.02
N LYS A 56 -7.76 7.30 4.83
CA LYS A 56 -7.09 8.05 3.75
C LYS A 56 -6.26 9.22 4.34
N PRO A 57 -4.94 9.06 4.62
CA PRO A 57 -4.18 10.17 5.20
C PRO A 57 -3.90 11.19 4.09
N PHE A 58 -4.11 10.76 2.85
CA PHE A 58 -3.90 11.46 1.60
C PHE A 58 -4.92 10.91 0.59
N SER A 59 -6.15 11.44 0.58
CA SER A 59 -7.09 11.20 -0.52
C SER A 59 -6.67 12.03 -1.73
N ILE A 60 -5.56 11.69 -2.37
CA ILE A 60 -5.23 12.33 -3.66
C ILE A 60 -6.25 11.88 -4.72
N LEU A 61 -6.81 10.68 -4.54
CA LEU A 61 -7.73 10.06 -5.47
C LEU A 61 -9.16 10.11 -4.93
N ASP A 62 -10.05 10.69 -5.74
CA ASP A 62 -11.50 10.57 -5.59
C ASP A 62 -11.94 9.10 -5.78
N SER A 63 -13.22 8.80 -5.52
CA SER A 63 -13.74 7.44 -5.59
C SER A 63 -13.66 6.83 -6.99
N ALA A 64 -13.80 7.62 -8.06
CA ALA A 64 -13.68 7.13 -9.41
C ALA A 64 -12.22 6.82 -9.75
N SER A 65 -11.29 7.70 -9.38
CA SER A 65 -9.86 7.46 -9.55
C SER A 65 -9.36 6.22 -8.80
N ALA A 66 -9.87 5.98 -7.59
CA ALA A 66 -9.55 4.76 -6.84
C ALA A 66 -10.04 3.49 -7.57
N LYS A 67 -11.29 3.48 -8.04
CA LYS A 67 -11.83 2.36 -8.82
C LYS A 67 -11.08 2.13 -10.13
N ALA A 68 -10.69 3.20 -10.82
CA ALA A 68 -9.89 3.08 -12.04
C ALA A 68 -8.53 2.44 -11.74
N TRP A 69 -7.88 2.82 -10.63
CA TRP A 69 -6.64 2.20 -10.19
C TRP A 69 -6.82 0.72 -9.82
N ASP A 70 -7.91 0.37 -9.13
CA ASP A 70 -8.22 -1.01 -8.77
C ASP A 70 -8.45 -1.87 -10.02
N TRP A 71 -9.18 -1.35 -11.01
CA TRP A 71 -9.35 -2.01 -12.30
C TRP A 71 -8.02 -2.23 -13.03
N GLN A 72 -7.13 -1.23 -13.07
CA GLN A 72 -5.80 -1.36 -13.68
C GLN A 72 -4.95 -2.45 -13.00
N ARG A 73 -4.98 -2.51 -11.66
CA ARG A 73 -4.29 -3.55 -10.88
C ARG A 73 -4.87 -4.94 -11.10
N CYS A 74 -6.17 -5.01 -11.35
CA CYS A 74 -6.86 -6.27 -11.62
C CYS A 74 -6.61 -6.81 -13.02
N ASN A 75 -6.16 -5.99 -13.97
CA ASN A 75 -5.94 -6.43 -15.35
C ASN A 75 -4.45 -6.55 -15.66
N GLU A 76 -3.72 -5.43 -15.65
CA GLU A 76 -2.37 -5.36 -16.22
C GLU A 76 -1.30 -5.16 -15.15
N ILE A 77 -1.57 -4.32 -14.14
CA ILE A 77 -0.61 -3.91 -13.11
C ILE A 77 -0.76 -4.79 -11.87
N VAL A 78 -0.56 -6.10 -12.04
CA VAL A 78 -0.71 -7.07 -10.95
C VAL A 78 0.43 -6.91 -9.94
N PRO A 79 0.18 -6.43 -8.70
CA PRO A 79 1.24 -6.23 -7.73
C PRO A 79 1.51 -7.53 -6.97
N CYS A 80 2.70 -8.10 -7.13
CA CYS A 80 3.15 -9.21 -6.29
C CYS A 80 3.51 -8.71 -4.89
N GLN A 81 2.54 -8.67 -3.97
CA GLN A 81 2.75 -8.19 -2.61
C GLN A 81 3.21 -9.31 -1.67
N TYR A 82 4.51 -9.52 -1.55
CA TYR A 82 5.07 -10.48 -0.62
C TYR A 82 5.74 -9.78 0.57
N CYS A 83 5.37 -10.18 1.79
CA CYS A 83 6.06 -9.77 3.02
C CYS A 83 6.79 -10.98 3.62
N GLY A 84 8.12 -10.98 3.51
CA GLY A 84 8.98 -12.01 4.09
C GLY A 84 9.59 -11.61 5.44
N GLU A 85 10.48 -12.46 5.95
CA GLU A 85 11.15 -12.28 7.25
C GLU A 85 12.08 -11.05 7.30
N ASN A 86 12.51 -10.55 6.15
CA ASN A 86 13.36 -9.36 6.02
C ASN A 86 12.55 -8.05 6.05
N THR A 87 11.28 -8.10 6.46
CA THR A 87 10.42 -6.92 6.57
C THR A 87 9.97 -6.72 8.01
N MET A 88 9.59 -5.49 8.33
CA MET A 88 9.01 -5.10 9.63
C MET A 88 7.49 -5.33 9.71
N PHE A 89 6.94 -6.11 8.77
CA PHE A 89 5.52 -6.46 8.70
C PHE A 89 5.32 -7.94 9.00
N GLU A 90 4.08 -8.29 9.36
CA GLU A 90 3.68 -9.68 9.47
C GLU A 90 3.87 -10.42 8.13
N LYS A 91 4.30 -11.67 8.21
CA LYS A 91 4.53 -12.50 7.03
C LYS A 91 3.23 -12.66 6.27
N SER A 92 3.26 -12.34 4.98
CA SER A 92 2.09 -12.44 4.11
C SER A 92 2.52 -12.97 2.76
N SER A 93 1.82 -14.01 2.30
CA SER A 93 1.96 -14.59 0.97
C SER A 93 0.97 -13.95 0.00
N PHE A 94 1.42 -13.67 -1.22
CA PHE A 94 0.56 -13.33 -2.33
C PHE A 94 0.24 -14.59 -3.12
N ASP A 95 -1.05 -14.91 -3.25
CA ASP A 95 -1.55 -15.96 -4.12
C ASP A 95 -2.16 -15.32 -5.38
N PRO A 96 -1.51 -15.46 -6.56
CA PRO A 96 -2.02 -14.89 -7.80
C PRO A 96 -3.38 -15.44 -8.21
N SER A 97 -3.71 -16.69 -7.86
CA SER A 97 -4.99 -17.31 -8.22
C SER A 97 -6.12 -16.68 -7.42
N VAL A 98 -5.96 -16.57 -6.10
CA VAL A 98 -6.93 -15.89 -5.22
C VAL A 98 -7.11 -14.43 -5.62
N PHE A 99 -6.01 -13.74 -5.95
CA PHE A 99 -6.08 -12.37 -6.45
C PHE A 99 -6.89 -12.28 -7.76
N SER A 100 -6.61 -13.17 -8.73
CA SER A 100 -7.30 -13.21 -10.02
C SER A 100 -8.80 -13.50 -9.88
N GLU A 101 -9.18 -14.39 -8.96
CA GLU A 101 -10.59 -14.68 -8.63
C GLU A 101 -11.30 -13.45 -8.07
N SER A 102 -10.68 -12.74 -7.12
CA SER A 102 -11.26 -11.51 -6.57
C SER A 102 -11.49 -10.42 -7.63
N CYS A 103 -10.59 -10.31 -8.62
CA CYS A 103 -10.75 -9.40 -9.74
C CYS A 103 -11.90 -9.80 -10.68
N PHE A 104 -12.13 -11.10 -10.86
CA PHE A 104 -13.29 -11.57 -11.62
C PHE A 104 -14.60 -11.26 -10.91
N GLU A 105 -14.66 -11.46 -9.58
CA GLU A 105 -15.84 -11.13 -8.79
C GLU A 105 -16.18 -9.63 -8.81
N GLU A 106 -15.16 -8.76 -8.75
CA GLU A 106 -15.36 -7.30 -8.68
C GLU A 106 -15.54 -6.63 -10.06
N TYR A 107 -14.79 -7.06 -11.08
CA TYR A 107 -14.71 -6.40 -12.39
C TYR A 107 -15.06 -7.29 -13.58
N GLY A 108 -15.32 -8.59 -13.38
CA GLY A 108 -15.64 -9.53 -14.45
C GLY A 108 -14.46 -9.92 -15.34
N SER A 109 -13.22 -9.62 -14.91
CA SER A 109 -11.99 -9.87 -15.67
C SER A 109 -10.95 -10.55 -14.78
N TYR A 110 -10.30 -11.60 -15.30
CA TYR A 110 -9.14 -12.21 -14.65
C TYR A 110 -7.90 -11.35 -14.81
N SER A 111 -6.98 -11.49 -13.87
CA SER A 111 -5.69 -10.78 -13.90
C SER A 111 -4.72 -11.40 -14.92
N HIS A 112 -3.95 -10.54 -15.60
CA HIS A 112 -2.95 -10.92 -16.58
C HIS A 112 -1.53 -10.54 -16.09
N PRO A 113 -0.95 -11.28 -15.12
CA PRO A 113 0.28 -10.90 -14.43
C PRO A 113 1.51 -10.77 -15.34
N LEU A 114 1.50 -11.39 -16.53
CA LEU A 114 2.60 -11.31 -17.49
C LEU A 114 2.41 -10.20 -18.53
N TRP A 115 1.27 -9.52 -18.60
CA TRP A 115 0.98 -8.56 -19.67
C TRP A 115 1.99 -7.42 -19.73
N ASN A 116 2.27 -6.80 -18.58
CA ASN A 116 3.27 -5.73 -18.49
C ASN A 116 4.68 -6.18 -18.89
N SER A 117 5.08 -7.41 -18.53
CA SER A 117 6.41 -7.90 -18.89
C SER A 117 6.51 -8.30 -20.36
N ILE A 118 5.42 -8.79 -20.96
CA ILE A 118 5.33 -9.10 -22.39
C ILE A 118 5.41 -7.81 -23.22
N ILE A 119 4.65 -6.77 -22.85
CA ILE A 119 4.54 -5.55 -23.65
C ILE A 119 5.73 -4.62 -23.45
N TYR A 120 6.16 -4.42 -22.21
CA TYR A 120 7.15 -3.38 -21.88
C TYR A 120 8.54 -3.93 -21.55
N ASN A 121 8.68 -5.25 -21.44
CA ASN A 121 9.92 -6.00 -21.19
C ASN A 121 11.00 -5.19 -20.45
N GLY A 122 10.87 -5.08 -19.12
CA GLY A 122 11.75 -4.25 -18.28
C GLY A 122 13.24 -4.66 -18.26
N ARG A 123 13.64 -5.69 -19.01
CA ARG A 123 15.04 -6.08 -19.21
C ARG A 123 15.64 -5.63 -20.54
N ASP A 124 14.83 -5.34 -21.56
CA ASP A 124 15.28 -4.90 -22.88
C ASP A 124 14.89 -3.44 -23.14
N LEU A 125 15.36 -2.55 -22.27
CA LEU A 125 15.40 -1.13 -22.60
C LEU A 125 16.49 -0.91 -23.64
N ILE A 126 16.15 -1.03 -24.92
CA ILE A 126 17.02 -0.57 -26.02
C ILE A 126 17.13 0.95 -25.87
N VAL A 127 18.25 1.39 -25.29
CA VAL A 127 18.65 2.80 -25.29
C VAL A 127 19.02 3.13 -26.73
N TRP A 128 18.19 3.90 -27.42
CA TRP A 128 18.58 4.54 -28.66
C TRP A 128 19.65 5.59 -28.31
N THR A 129 20.93 5.22 -28.44
CA THR A 129 22.07 6.15 -28.46
C THR A 129 22.40 6.55 -29.88
#